data_AF-A0A2E9CZI3-F1
#
_entry.id   AF-A0A2E9CZI3-F1
#
_cell.length_a   1.000
_cell.length_b   1.000
_cell.length_c   1.000
_cell.angle_alpha   90.00
_cell.angle_beta   90.00
_cell.angle_gamma   90.00
#
_symmetry.space_group_name_H-M   'P 1'
#
loop_
_entity.id
_entity.type
_entity.pdbx_description
1 polymer ?
#
loop_
_entity_poly.entity_id
_entity_poly.type
_entity_poly.pdbx_seq_one_letter_code
_entity_poly.pdbx_strand_id
1 'polypeptide(L)' 'MVGLDSPDDGGVIDIGNGIRVVQTVDFFTPILDNPFDWGKVAAANALSDIYAMGGTPISSLQLVSWPREDLSFEIL' A
#
# COMPACT_ATOMS: atom_id res chain seq x y z
N MET A 1 -2.06 20.52 -2.09
CA MET A 1 -1.93 19.18 -1.51
C MET A 1 -3.27 18.91 -0.82
N VAL A 2 -3.95 17.83 -1.20
CA VAL A 2 -5.20 17.40 -0.54
C VAL A 2 -4.84 16.18 0.33
N GLY A 3 -5.41 16.08 1.54
CA GLY A 3 -5.18 14.99 2.49
C GLY A 3 -4.39 15.34 3.78
N LEU A 4 -3.87 16.57 3.93
CA LEU A 4 -3.23 17.01 5.18
C LEU A 4 -4.19 17.75 6.14
N ASP A 5 -5.18 18.46 5.58
CA ASP A 5 -6.11 19.28 6.36
C ASP A 5 -7.42 18.54 6.73
N SER A 6 -7.70 17.41 6.06
CA SER A 6 -8.67 16.40 6.48
C SER A 6 -8.09 15.01 6.23
N PRO A 7 -8.23 14.06 7.17
CA PRO A 7 -7.85 12.67 6.90
C PRO A 7 -8.61 12.16 5.68
N ASP A 8 -7.88 11.58 4.74
CA ASP A 8 -8.39 10.94 3.52
C ASP A 8 -7.55 9.68 3.29
N ASP A 9 -8.00 8.76 2.45
CA ASP A 9 -7.40 7.41 2.30
C ASP A 9 -5.98 7.46 1.68
N GLY A 10 -5.54 8.61 1.16
CA GLY A 10 -4.18 8.79 0.65
C GLY A 10 -3.78 10.24 0.41
N GLY A 11 -2.49 10.47 0.17
CA GLY A 11 -1.95 11.78 -0.17
C GLY A 11 -2.05 12.07 -1.67
N VAL A 12 -2.46 13.29 -2.03
CA VAL A 12 -2.54 13.75 -3.44
C VAL A 12 -1.52 14.83 -3.74
N ILE A 13 -0.68 14.58 -4.75
CA ILE A 13 0.33 15.50 -5.28
C ILE A 13 -0.09 15.96 -6.67
N ASP A 14 -0.15 17.27 -6.87
CA ASP A 14 -0.33 17.86 -8.21
C ASP A 14 1.04 17.99 -8.89
N ILE A 15 1.20 17.39 -10.07
CA ILE A 15 2.43 17.43 -10.85
C ILE A 15 2.32 18.31 -12.10
N GLY A 16 1.23 19.10 -12.21
CA GLY A 16 0.96 20.01 -13.31
C GLY A 16 0.20 19.34 -14.47
N ASN A 17 -0.19 20.16 -15.46
CA ASN A 17 -0.92 19.73 -16.66
C ASN A 17 -2.24 18.97 -16.39
N GLY A 18 -2.87 19.23 -15.25
CA GLY A 18 -4.08 18.52 -14.82
C GLY A 18 -3.84 17.10 -14.34
N ILE A 19 -2.57 16.68 -14.18
CA ILE A 19 -2.21 15.35 -13.69
C ILE A 19 -1.98 15.42 -12.18
N ARG A 20 -2.60 14.48 -11.47
CA ARG A 20 -2.44 14.29 -10.03
C ARG A 20 -1.98 12.88 -9.76
N VAL A 21 -1.07 12.74 -8.81
CA VAL A 21 -0.57 11.46 -8.31
C VAL A 21 -1.17 11.22 -6.94
N VAL A 22 -1.82 10.07 -6.77
CA VAL A 22 -2.29 9.59 -5.47
C VAL A 22 -1.25 8.60 -4.94
N GLN A 23 -0.87 8.74 -3.68
CA GLN A 23 -0.01 7.80 -2.97
C GLN A 23 -0.65 7.42 -1.64
N THR A 24 -0.68 6.12 -1.36
CA THR A 24 -1.00 5.57 -0.04
C THR A 24 0.12 4.60 0.38
N VAL A 25 0.22 4.34 1.68
CA VAL A 25 1.11 3.34 2.26
C VAL A 25 0.37 2.64 3.38
N ASP A 26 0.19 1.33 3.22
CA ASP A 26 -0.36 0.47 4.26
C ASP A 26 0.50 -0.79 4.41
N PHE A 27 0.76 -1.16 5.66
CA PHE A 27 1.43 -2.40 6.02
C PHE A 27 0.98 -2.84 7.41
N PHE A 28 0.89 -4.15 7.64
CA PHE A 28 0.41 -4.70 8.92
C PHE A 28 1.07 -6.05 9.22
N THR A 29 0.95 -6.51 10.46
CA THR A 29 1.45 -7.82 10.89
C THR A 29 0.65 -8.97 10.24
N PRO A 30 1.20 -10.19 10.12
CA PRO A 30 0.47 -11.32 9.56
C PRO A 30 -0.91 -11.53 10.22
N ILE A 31 -1.97 -11.66 9.39
CA ILE A 31 -3.35 -11.96 9.83
C ILE A 31 -3.87 -13.29 9.27
N LEU A 32 -3.12 -13.91 8.35
CA LEU A 32 -3.40 -15.23 7.78
C LEU A 32 -2.16 -16.12 7.93
N ASP A 33 -2.39 -17.42 8.08
CA ASP A 33 -1.31 -18.41 8.23
C ASP A 33 -0.56 -18.68 6.93
N ASN A 34 -1.24 -18.59 5.78
CA ASN A 34 -0.60 -18.77 4.48
C ASN A 34 0.09 -17.45 4.06
N PRO A 35 1.43 -17.44 3.90
CA PRO A 35 2.18 -16.22 3.57
C PRO A 35 1.77 -15.59 2.24
N PHE A 36 1.49 -16.41 1.24
CA PHE A 36 1.09 -15.95 -0.09
C PHE A 36 -0.29 -15.30 -0.07
N ASP A 37 -1.24 -15.87 0.67
CA ASP A 37 -2.57 -15.29 0.82
C ASP A 37 -2.52 -14.01 1.68
N TRP A 38 -1.71 -13.99 2.74
CA TRP A 38 -1.46 -12.74 3.49
C TRP A 38 -0.90 -11.65 2.58
N GLY A 39 0.08 -11.96 1.74
CA GLY A 39 0.65 -11.03 0.76
C GLY A 39 -0.39 -10.47 -0.21
N LYS A 40 -1.31 -11.31 -0.72
CA LYS A 40 -2.43 -10.84 -1.56
C LYS A 40 -3.35 -9.87 -0.81
N VAL A 41 -3.70 -10.20 0.43
CA VAL A 41 -4.60 -9.36 1.24
C VAL A 41 -3.93 -8.02 1.56
N ALA A 42 -2.65 -8.04 1.93
CA ALA A 42 -1.88 -6.82 2.19
C ALA A 42 -1.77 -5.93 0.94
N ALA A 43 -1.46 -6.52 -0.22
CA ALA A 43 -1.42 -5.78 -1.48
C ALA A 43 -2.81 -5.23 -1.88
N ALA A 44 -3.88 -6.01 -1.71
CA ALA A 44 -5.23 -5.56 -2.02
C ALA A 44 -5.67 -4.39 -1.12
N ASN A 45 -5.34 -4.44 0.17
CA ASN A 45 -5.60 -3.36 1.12
C ASN A 45 -4.83 -2.09 0.74
N ALA A 46 -3.51 -2.18 0.53
CA ALA A 46 -2.73 -1.01 0.15
C ALA A 46 -3.15 -0.41 -1.22
N LEU A 47 -3.74 -1.21 -2.11
CA LEU A 47 -4.27 -0.70 -3.38
C LEU A 47 -5.70 -0.16 -3.27
N SER A 48 -6.46 -0.52 -2.22
CA SER A 48 -7.87 -0.12 -2.11
C SER A 48 -8.03 1.39 -1.99
N ASP A 49 -7.11 2.07 -1.32
CA ASP A 49 -7.19 3.52 -1.14
C ASP A 49 -7.02 4.27 -2.46
N ILE A 50 -6.19 3.74 -3.38
CA ILE A 50 -6.06 4.32 -4.72
C ILE A 50 -7.39 4.25 -5.45
N TYR A 51 -8.11 3.13 -5.34
CA TYR A 51 -9.43 2.99 -5.94
C TYR A 51 -10.49 3.85 -5.22
N ALA A 52 -10.45 3.94 -3.89
CA ALA A 52 -11.34 4.78 -3.09
C ALA A 52 -11.20 6.27 -3.48
N MET A 53 -9.97 6.70 -3.76
CA MET A 53 -9.62 8.03 -4.27
C MET A 53 -9.93 8.24 -5.76
N GLY A 54 -10.53 7.26 -6.43
CA GLY A 54 -10.88 7.32 -7.87
C GLY A 54 -9.67 7.23 -8.81
N GLY A 55 -8.52 6.81 -8.30
CA GLY A 55 -7.30 6.60 -9.07
C GLY A 55 -7.24 5.23 -9.76
N THR A 56 -6.20 5.05 -10.58
CA THR A 56 -5.81 3.75 -11.13
C THR A 56 -4.37 3.48 -10.71
N PRO A 57 -4.06 2.34 -10.05
CA PRO A 57 -2.69 2.02 -9.68
C PRO A 57 -1.79 1.93 -10.91
N ILE A 58 -0.67 2.66 -10.88
CA ILE A 58 0.35 2.66 -11.95
C ILE A 58 1.70 2.10 -11.47
N SER A 59 1.91 2.04 -10.16
CA SER A 59 3.10 1.49 -9.53
C SER A 59 2.78 1.08 -8.09
N SER A 60 3.66 0.26 -7.51
CA SER A 60 3.60 -0.16 -6.12
C SER A 60 5.01 -0.35 -5.58
N LEU A 61 5.22 -0.06 -4.30
CA LEU A 61 6.45 -0.36 -3.58
C LEU A 61 6.13 -1.31 -2.42
N GLN A 62 6.74 -2.49 -2.40
CA GLN A 62 6.57 -3.43 -1.32
C GLN A 62 7.38 -2.99 -0.10
N LEU A 63 6.73 -2.96 1.08
CA LEU A 63 7.37 -2.75 2.38
C LEU A 63 7.27 -4.04 3.18
N VAL A 64 8.41 -4.55 3.68
CA VAL A 64 8.45 -5.75 4.52
C VAL A 64 9.43 -5.59 5.67
N SER A 65 8.98 -5.96 6.87
CA SER A 65 9.84 -6.20 8.02
C SER A 65 9.87 -7.71 8.27
N TRP A 66 11.07 -8.30 8.37
CA TRP A 66 11.24 -9.75 8.39
C TRP A 66 12.14 -10.21 9.55
N PRO A 67 11.67 -11.12 10.43
CA PRO A 67 12.47 -11.65 11.53
C PRO A 67 13.44 -12.72 11.02
N ARG A 68 14.60 -12.28 10.53
CA ARG A 68 15.58 -13.12 9.84
C ARG A 68 16.13 -14.29 10.66
N GLU A 69 16.12 -14.17 11.98
CA GLU A 69 16.60 -15.20 12.90
C GLU A 69 15.56 -16.31 13.12
N ASP A 70 14.28 -16.00 12.92
CA ASP A 70 13.16 -16.89 13.23
C ASP A 70 12.54 -17.52 11.97
N LEU A 71 12.59 -16.83 10.81
CA LEU A 71 11.92 -17.24 9.58
C LEU A 71 12.83 -17.19 8.35
N SER A 72 12.83 -18.30 7.59
CA SER A 72 13.55 -18.43 6.31
C SER A 72 13.01 -17.46 5.25
N PHE A 73 13.90 -16.89 4.44
CA PHE A 73 13.52 -16.08 3.27
C PHE A 73 12.80 -16.88 2.18
N GLU A 74 12.79 -18.21 2.22
CA GLU A 74 12.00 -19.03 1.29
C GLU A 74 10.48 -18.89 1.50
N ILE A 75 10.07 -18.36 2.66
CA ILE A 75 8.67 -18.08 3.00
C ILE A 75 8.23 -16.73 2.40
N LEU A 76 9.17 -15.81 2.18
CA LEU A 76 8.94 -14.47 1.62
C LEU A 76 8.82 -14.51 0.09
#